data_AF-A0A4Y2TB88-F1
#
_entry.id   AF-A0A4Y2TB88-F1
#
_cell.length_a   1.000
_cell.length_b   1.000
_cell.length_c   1.000
_cell.angle_alpha   90.00
_cell.angle_beta   90.00
_cell.angle_gamma   90.00
#
_symmetry.space_group_name_H-M   'P 1'
#
loop_
_entity.id
_entity.type
_entity.pdbx_description
1 polymer ?
#
loop_
_entity_poly.entity_id
_entity_poly.type
_entity_poly.pdbx_seq_one_letter_code
_entity_poly.pdbx_strand_id
1 'polypeptide(L)'
;SFTHRVWALLWWAFCFFVLVSYVSALSAALLRNRSHVISTYAQKTTHELLGDLLQKGSPSIGVIYGGSSMNFFVNSNVSWYRDFGRYLQDHPDVMSKSKFEAVERVRNSGGSYAFVMESVTSEFMANRPPCDILATPGYFTTRSFAPALNKNSPLKDVVDHAMLTLMENGTLRELYEKWWHNYTDECEDPNLNILPVRNLPSLKLLSHGELSCAFILSVSTMPLSRKVCST
;
A
#
# COMPACT_ATOMS: atom_id res chain seq x y z
N SER A 1 -10.87 36.15 44.70
CA SER A 1 -10.51 34.78 45.11
C SER A 1 -9.52 34.20 44.12
N PHE A 2 -8.24 34.16 44.48
CA PHE A 2 -7.12 33.68 43.65
C PHE A 2 -7.08 32.14 43.58
N THR A 3 -7.42 31.48 44.68
CA THR A 3 -7.40 30.02 44.84
C THR A 3 -8.32 29.29 43.85
N HIS A 4 -9.54 29.79 43.58
CA HIS A 4 -10.45 29.16 42.62
C HIS A 4 -9.93 29.19 41.17
N ARG A 5 -9.11 30.20 40.81
CA ARG A 5 -8.53 30.30 39.47
C ARG A 5 -7.41 29.27 39.27
N VAL A 6 -6.61 29.03 40.30
CA VAL A 6 -5.55 28.01 40.29
C VAL A 6 -6.15 26.61 40.14
N TRP A 7 -7.21 26.30 40.87
CA TRP A 7 -7.92 25.02 40.74
C TRP A 7 -8.55 24.83 39.36
N ALA A 8 -9.14 25.88 38.77
CA ALA A 8 -9.69 25.82 37.43
C ALA A 8 -8.60 25.57 36.37
N LEU A 9 -7.43 26.20 36.49
CA LEU A 9 -6.30 25.98 35.58
C LEU A 9 -5.74 24.56 35.68
N LEU A 10 -5.62 24.03 36.90
CA LEU A 10 -5.18 22.64 37.12
C LEU A 10 -6.16 21.63 36.52
N TRP A 11 -7.46 21.87 36.69
CA TRP A 11 -8.50 21.02 36.11
C TRP A 11 -8.48 21.05 34.58
N TRP A 12 -8.39 22.24 33.98
CA TRP A 12 -8.29 22.37 32.52
C TRP A 12 -7.00 21.74 31.97
N ALA A 13 -5.88 21.88 32.67
CA ALA A 13 -4.64 21.21 32.31
C ALA A 13 -4.79 19.68 32.36
N PHE A 14 -5.38 19.15 33.44
CA PHE A 14 -5.66 17.72 33.58
C PHE A 14 -6.52 17.19 32.43
N CYS A 15 -7.65 17.85 32.13
CA CYS A 15 -8.53 17.49 31.02
C CYS A 15 -7.81 17.55 29.67
N PHE A 16 -6.97 18.56 29.44
CA PHE A 16 -6.17 18.69 28.22
C PHE A 16 -5.18 17.54 28.06
N PHE A 17 -4.43 17.18 29.10
CA PHE A 17 -3.49 16.05 29.04
C PHE A 17 -4.20 14.71 28.80
N VAL A 18 -5.37 14.50 29.42
CA VAL A 18 -6.18 13.29 29.17
C VAL A 18 -6.66 13.25 27.72
N LEU A 19 -7.19 14.35 27.18
CA LEU A 19 -7.64 14.43 25.78
C LEU A 19 -6.50 14.15 24.80
N VAL A 20 -5.32 14.76 25.00
CA VAL A 20 -4.15 14.53 24.15
C VAL A 20 -3.72 13.07 24.19
N SER A 21 -3.69 12.45 25.38
CA SER A 21 -3.34 11.03 25.52
C SER A 21 -4.33 10.10 24.82
N TYR A 22 -5.63 10.41 24.90
CA TYR A 22 -6.69 9.64 24.25
C TYR A 22 -6.63 9.76 22.74
N VAL A 23 -6.46 10.97 22.19
CA VAL A 23 -6.29 11.19 20.74
C VAL A 23 -5.03 10.49 20.23
N SER A 24 -3.94 10.49 21.00
CA SER A 24 -2.70 9.79 20.65
C SER A 24 -2.87 8.27 20.64
N ALA A 25 -3.54 7.70 21.65
CA ALA A 25 -3.81 6.25 21.70
C ALA A 25 -4.78 5.81 20.60
N LEU A 26 -5.83 6.59 20.34
CA LEU A 26 -6.82 6.30 19.29
C LEU A 26 -6.19 6.40 17.90
N SER A 27 -5.43 7.47 17.62
CA SER A 27 -4.72 7.63 16.35
C SER A 27 -3.73 6.48 16.12
N ALA A 28 -2.98 6.07 17.14
CA ALA A 28 -2.11 4.90 17.05
C ALA A 28 -2.88 3.60 16.76
N ALA A 29 -4.07 3.40 17.36
CA ALA A 29 -4.90 2.22 17.11
C ALA A 29 -5.50 2.21 15.69
N LEU A 30 -5.99 3.36 15.20
CA LEU A 30 -6.52 3.50 13.85
C LEU A 30 -5.43 3.33 12.78
N LEU A 31 -4.25 3.91 13.02
CA LEU A 31 -3.09 3.75 12.16
C LEU A 31 -2.63 2.30 12.13
N ARG A 32 -2.56 1.62 13.28
CA ARG A 32 -2.23 0.19 13.36
C ARG A 32 -3.18 -0.67 12.54
N ASN A 33 -4.49 -0.46 12.63
CA ASN A 33 -5.45 -1.29 11.90
C ASN A 33 -5.46 -1.05 10.38
N ARG A 34 -5.07 0.14 9.91
CA ARG A 34 -5.00 0.48 8.47
C ARG A 34 -3.65 0.12 7.85
N SER A 35 -2.54 0.31 8.58
CA SER A 35 -1.19 0.11 8.05
C SER A 35 -0.69 -1.32 8.18
N HIS A 36 -1.23 -2.14 9.08
CA HIS A 36 -0.66 -3.46 9.39
C HIS A 36 -0.61 -4.42 8.20
N VAL A 37 -1.54 -4.36 7.24
CA VAL A 37 -1.48 -5.23 6.05
C VAL A 37 -0.43 -4.72 5.06
N ILE A 38 -0.44 -3.42 4.75
CA ILE A 38 0.46 -2.82 3.76
C ILE A 38 1.90 -2.82 4.28
N SER A 39 2.15 -2.45 5.54
CA SER A 39 3.51 -2.37 6.10
C SER A 39 4.13 -3.74 6.36
N THR A 40 3.33 -4.75 6.78
CA THR A 40 3.87 -6.09 7.07
C THR A 40 4.28 -6.83 5.79
N TYR A 41 3.56 -6.65 4.68
CA TYR A 41 3.89 -7.31 3.40
C TYR A 41 4.79 -6.47 2.49
N ALA A 42 4.83 -5.14 2.65
CA ALA A 42 5.75 -4.29 1.88
C ALA A 42 7.21 -4.52 2.26
N GLN A 43 7.47 -4.84 3.53
CA GLN A 43 8.82 -5.09 4.02
C GLN A 43 9.29 -6.53 3.81
N LYS A 44 8.37 -7.48 3.60
CA LYS A 44 8.73 -8.89 3.36
C LYS A 44 9.16 -9.10 1.92
N THR A 45 10.14 -9.98 1.74
CA THR A 45 10.51 -10.46 0.40
C THR A 45 9.51 -11.50 -0.10
N THR A 46 9.45 -11.70 -1.41
CA THR A 46 8.65 -12.78 -2.03
C THR A 46 9.00 -14.17 -1.48
N HIS A 47 10.26 -14.40 -1.09
CA HIS A 47 10.72 -15.66 -0.49
C HIS A 47 10.18 -15.85 0.93
N GLU A 48 10.18 -14.80 1.74
CA GLU A 48 9.64 -14.84 3.12
C GLU A 48 8.12 -15.04 3.11
N LEU A 49 7.41 -14.41 2.18
CA LEU A 49 5.98 -14.59 2.01
C LEU A 49 5.63 -16.04 1.66
N LEU A 50 6.42 -16.64 0.76
CA LEU A 50 6.25 -18.03 0.40
C LEU A 50 6.62 -18.97 1.56
N GLY A 51 7.64 -18.64 2.34
CA GLY A 51 7.98 -19.35 3.57
C GLY A 51 6.86 -19.31 4.61
N ASP A 52 6.22 -18.15 4.79
CA ASP A 52 5.08 -17.98 5.68
C ASP A 52 3.87 -18.81 5.23
N LEU A 53 3.59 -18.88 3.94
CA LEU A 53 2.55 -19.79 3.41
C LEU A 53 2.85 -21.24 3.79
N LEU A 54 4.08 -21.72 3.55
CA LEU A 54 4.44 -23.12 3.79
C LEU A 54 4.47 -23.48 5.28
N GLN A 55 4.76 -22.53 6.17
CA GLN A 55 4.83 -22.75 7.62
C GLN A 55 3.51 -22.49 8.36
N LYS A 56 2.79 -21.43 7.97
CA LYS A 56 1.62 -20.90 8.69
C LYS A 56 0.31 -21.08 7.91
N GLY A 57 0.38 -21.40 6.62
CA GLY A 57 -0.80 -21.54 5.75
C GLY A 57 -1.43 -20.22 5.31
N SER A 58 -0.79 -19.07 5.58
CA SER A 58 -1.32 -17.74 5.27
C SER A 58 -0.20 -16.74 4.99
N PRO A 59 -0.35 -15.82 4.00
CA PRO A 59 -1.49 -15.70 3.09
C PRO A 59 -1.49 -16.78 2.00
N SER A 60 -2.66 -17.14 1.47
CA SER A 60 -2.77 -18.09 0.36
C SER A 60 -2.18 -17.48 -0.91
N ILE A 61 -1.28 -18.20 -1.59
CA ILE A 61 -0.61 -17.69 -2.79
C ILE A 61 -1.06 -18.46 -4.02
N GLY A 62 -1.55 -17.74 -5.04
CA GLY A 62 -2.03 -18.31 -6.30
C GLY A 62 -1.17 -17.99 -7.53
N VAL A 63 -1.39 -18.76 -8.59
CA VAL A 63 -0.81 -18.58 -9.94
C VAL A 63 -1.89 -18.74 -11.02
N ILE A 64 -1.58 -18.38 -12.26
CA ILE A 64 -2.45 -18.70 -13.41
C ILE A 64 -2.45 -20.21 -13.65
N TYR A 65 -3.65 -20.81 -13.73
CA TYR A 65 -3.83 -22.22 -14.07
C TYR A 65 -3.26 -22.53 -15.46
N GLY A 66 -2.41 -23.54 -15.57
CA GLY A 66 -1.73 -23.90 -16.82
C GLY A 66 -0.73 -22.84 -17.33
N GLY A 67 -0.44 -21.81 -16.52
CA GLY A 67 0.49 -20.76 -16.87
C GLY A 67 1.96 -21.17 -16.74
N SER A 68 2.85 -20.37 -17.32
CA SER A 68 4.29 -20.61 -17.24
C SER A 68 4.85 -20.53 -15.82
N SER A 69 4.20 -19.78 -14.91
CA SER A 69 4.54 -19.70 -13.49
C SER A 69 4.19 -20.98 -12.75
N MET A 70 3.01 -21.58 -13.02
CA MET A 70 2.64 -22.88 -12.46
C MET A 70 3.65 -23.95 -12.86
N ASN A 71 3.95 -24.03 -14.17
CA ASN A 71 4.90 -25.00 -14.70
C ASN A 71 6.33 -24.81 -14.15
N PHE A 72 6.71 -23.56 -13.82
CA PHE A 72 7.99 -23.25 -13.18
C PHE A 72 8.10 -23.85 -11.78
N PHE A 73 7.09 -23.64 -10.93
CA PHE A 73 7.12 -24.16 -9.56
C PHE A 73 7.03 -25.68 -9.51
N VAL A 74 6.21 -26.28 -10.39
CA VAL A 74 6.05 -27.75 -10.46
C VAL A 74 7.34 -28.44 -10.92
N ASN A 75 8.02 -27.90 -11.93
CA ASN A 75 9.22 -28.53 -12.50
C ASN A 75 10.54 -28.00 -11.90
N SER A 76 10.48 -27.20 -10.84
CA SER A 76 11.68 -26.63 -10.24
C SER A 76 12.53 -27.70 -9.54
N ASN A 77 13.85 -27.60 -9.69
CA ASN A 77 14.79 -28.49 -8.98
C ASN A 77 14.96 -28.09 -7.50
N VAL A 78 14.61 -26.85 -7.15
CA VAL A 78 14.78 -26.30 -5.81
C VAL A 78 13.66 -26.81 -4.88
N SER A 79 14.01 -27.32 -3.69
CA SER A 79 13.06 -28.03 -2.81
C SER A 79 11.83 -27.21 -2.46
N TRP A 80 12.02 -26.00 -1.94
CA TRP A 80 10.93 -25.15 -1.46
C TRP A 80 10.02 -24.65 -2.60
N TYR A 81 10.56 -24.49 -3.82
CA TYR A 81 9.73 -24.23 -5.01
C TYR A 81 8.88 -25.43 -5.41
N ARG A 82 9.46 -26.64 -5.32
CA ARG A 82 8.72 -27.87 -5.58
C ARG A 82 7.64 -28.11 -4.52
N ASP A 83 7.92 -27.81 -3.26
CA ASP A 83 6.93 -27.91 -2.17
C ASP A 83 5.77 -26.94 -2.39
N PHE A 84 6.05 -25.71 -2.83
CA PHE A 84 5.01 -24.79 -3.29
C PHE A 84 4.27 -25.30 -4.54
N GLY A 85 4.98 -25.90 -5.49
CA GLY A 85 4.39 -26.53 -6.66
C GLY A 85 3.41 -27.66 -6.30
N ARG A 86 3.69 -28.44 -5.25
CA ARG A 86 2.75 -29.43 -4.70
C ARG A 86 1.56 -28.77 -4.03
N TYR A 87 1.79 -27.75 -3.19
CA TYR A 87 0.72 -26.95 -2.59
C TYR A 87 -0.28 -26.44 -3.65
N LEU A 88 0.22 -25.93 -4.78
CA LEU A 88 -0.61 -25.47 -5.89
C LEU A 88 -1.41 -26.61 -6.56
N GLN A 89 -0.84 -27.82 -6.65
CA GLN A 89 -1.56 -28.98 -7.18
C GLN A 89 -2.66 -29.46 -6.22
N ASP A 90 -2.38 -29.43 -4.92
CA ASP A 90 -3.31 -29.84 -3.86
C ASP A 90 -4.45 -28.82 -3.68
N HIS A 91 -4.22 -27.54 -3.99
CA HIS A 91 -5.17 -26.44 -3.84
C HIS A 91 -5.47 -25.78 -5.20
N PRO A 92 -6.20 -26.45 -6.11
CA PRO A 92 -6.55 -25.88 -7.39
C PRO A 92 -7.47 -24.64 -7.28
N ASP A 93 -8.14 -24.48 -6.15
CA ASP A 93 -9.00 -23.36 -5.82
C ASP A 93 -8.23 -22.04 -5.63
N VAL A 94 -6.94 -22.06 -5.29
CA VAL A 94 -6.13 -20.83 -5.17
C VAL A 94 -5.63 -20.34 -6.52
N MET A 95 -5.76 -21.12 -7.59
CA MET A 95 -5.37 -20.70 -8.93
C MET A 95 -6.47 -19.85 -9.60
N SER A 96 -6.06 -18.97 -10.51
CA SER A 96 -6.96 -18.13 -11.31
C SER A 96 -6.82 -18.44 -12.80
N LYS A 97 -7.86 -18.18 -13.60
CA LYS A 97 -7.83 -18.43 -15.05
C LYS A 97 -7.20 -17.27 -15.81
N SER A 98 -7.32 -16.05 -15.28
CA SER A 98 -6.79 -14.84 -15.92
C SER A 98 -6.11 -13.91 -14.91
N LYS A 99 -5.26 -13.01 -15.42
CA LYS A 99 -4.60 -11.97 -14.60
C LYS A 99 -5.63 -11.00 -13.99
N PHE A 100 -6.68 -10.65 -14.73
CA PHE A 100 -7.73 -9.73 -14.26
C PHE A 100 -8.53 -10.32 -13.09
N GLU A 101 -8.97 -11.57 -13.24
CA GLU A 101 -9.64 -12.32 -12.16
C GLU A 101 -8.75 -12.43 -10.92
N ALA A 102 -7.47 -12.73 -11.11
CA ALA A 102 -6.52 -12.83 -10.01
C ALA A 102 -6.34 -11.50 -9.27
N VAL A 103 -6.23 -10.40 -10.01
CA VAL A 103 -6.13 -9.04 -9.46
C VAL A 103 -7.38 -8.69 -8.64
N GLU A 104 -8.57 -8.96 -9.17
CA GLU A 104 -9.83 -8.72 -8.46
C GLU A 104 -9.94 -9.58 -7.19
N ARG A 105 -9.49 -10.84 -7.25
CA ARG A 105 -9.43 -11.72 -6.08
C ARG A 105 -8.49 -11.20 -5.00
N VAL A 106 -7.31 -10.68 -5.38
CA VAL A 106 -6.38 -10.04 -4.43
C VAL A 106 -7.07 -8.86 -3.73
N ARG A 107 -7.73 -7.98 -4.48
CA ARG A 107 -8.47 -6.84 -3.91
C ARG A 107 -9.55 -7.27 -2.93
N ASN A 108 -10.37 -8.26 -3.31
CA ASN A 108 -11.47 -8.74 -2.49
C ASN A 108 -11.02 -9.52 -1.24
N SER A 109 -9.78 -10.02 -1.21
CA SER A 109 -9.26 -10.83 -0.12
C SER A 109 -8.80 -10.05 1.12
N GLY A 110 -8.66 -8.72 1.02
CA GLY A 110 -8.21 -7.88 2.12
C GLY A 110 -6.84 -8.25 2.71
N GLY A 111 -5.96 -8.88 1.91
CA GLY A 111 -4.60 -9.29 2.33
C GLY A 111 -4.47 -10.74 2.81
N SER A 112 -5.52 -11.55 2.69
CA SER A 112 -5.47 -13.00 2.94
C SER A 112 -5.01 -13.83 1.74
N TYR A 113 -5.02 -13.24 0.54
CA TYR A 113 -4.59 -13.86 -0.70
C TYR A 113 -3.57 -13.00 -1.45
N ALA A 114 -2.53 -13.64 -1.96
CA ALA A 114 -1.52 -13.04 -2.81
C ALA A 114 -1.44 -13.79 -4.14
N PHE A 115 -0.95 -13.11 -5.18
CA PHE A 115 -0.88 -13.69 -6.51
C PHE A 115 0.47 -13.43 -7.17
N VAL A 116 1.04 -14.47 -7.78
CA VAL A 116 2.31 -14.38 -8.48
C VAL A 116 2.07 -14.03 -9.95
N MET A 117 2.60 -12.87 -10.36
CA MET A 117 2.63 -12.41 -11.74
C MET A 117 4.01 -11.86 -12.11
N GLU A 118 4.18 -11.45 -13.36
CA GLU A 118 5.41 -10.81 -13.83
C GLU A 118 5.60 -9.44 -13.16
N SER A 119 6.84 -9.13 -12.77
CA SER A 119 7.17 -7.93 -11.99
C SER A 119 6.64 -6.63 -12.61
N VAL A 120 6.83 -6.47 -13.91
CA VAL A 120 6.33 -5.30 -14.66
C VAL A 120 4.81 -5.20 -14.60
N THR A 121 4.09 -6.34 -14.62
CA THR A 121 2.62 -6.32 -14.54
C THR A 121 2.17 -5.99 -13.13
N SER A 122 2.83 -6.52 -12.09
CA SER A 122 2.49 -6.20 -10.70
C SER A 122 2.74 -4.73 -10.38
N GLU A 123 3.87 -4.18 -10.82
CA GLU A 123 4.22 -2.77 -10.63
C GLU A 123 3.21 -1.87 -11.34
N PHE A 124 2.87 -2.20 -12.59
CA PHE A 124 1.86 -1.47 -13.34
C PHE A 124 0.49 -1.46 -12.62
N MET A 125 0.07 -2.60 -12.05
CA MET A 125 -1.22 -2.70 -11.37
C MET A 125 -1.22 -2.01 -10.00
N ALA A 126 -0.09 -1.99 -9.30
CA ALA A 126 0.07 -1.32 -8.01
C ALA A 126 0.06 0.21 -8.15
N ASN A 127 0.67 0.73 -9.22
CA ASN A 127 0.81 2.17 -9.46
C ASN A 127 -0.42 2.80 -10.15
N ARG A 128 -1.59 2.15 -10.09
CA ARG A 128 -2.82 2.62 -10.75
C ARG A 128 -3.98 2.68 -9.77
N PRO A 129 -4.94 3.61 -9.98
CA PRO A 129 -6.12 3.69 -9.15
C PRO A 129 -6.89 2.36 -9.16
N PRO A 130 -7.42 1.92 -8.00
CA PRO A 130 -7.54 2.66 -6.74
C PRO A 130 -6.35 2.54 -5.77
N CYS A 131 -5.16 2.17 -6.25
CA CYS A 131 -3.91 2.06 -5.46
C CYS A 131 -4.06 1.09 -4.26
N ASP A 132 -4.85 0.04 -4.45
CA ASP A 132 -5.24 -0.94 -3.42
C ASP A 132 -4.41 -2.23 -3.48
N ILE A 133 -3.48 -2.32 -4.42
CA ILE A 133 -2.61 -3.45 -4.63
C ILE A 133 -1.19 -3.05 -4.29
N LEU A 134 -0.49 -3.93 -3.60
CA LEU A 134 0.91 -3.77 -3.27
C LEU A 134 1.74 -4.79 -4.07
N ALA A 135 2.79 -4.30 -4.74
CA ALA A 135 3.81 -5.16 -5.32
C ALA A 135 4.88 -5.46 -4.26
N THR A 136 5.02 -6.73 -3.89
CA THR A 136 6.05 -7.18 -2.94
C THR A 136 7.43 -7.14 -3.60
N PRO A 137 8.48 -6.64 -2.91
CA PRO A 137 9.83 -6.61 -3.47
C PRO A 137 10.42 -8.02 -3.63
N GLY A 138 11.24 -8.17 -4.68
CA GLY A 138 11.93 -9.41 -5.01
C GLY A 138 11.25 -10.21 -6.13
N TYR A 139 11.91 -11.26 -6.58
CA TYR A 139 11.47 -12.08 -7.70
C TYR A 139 11.90 -13.53 -7.51
N PHE A 140 11.05 -14.48 -7.92
CA PHE A 140 11.37 -15.90 -7.87
C PHE A 140 12.34 -16.33 -8.98
N THR A 141 12.26 -15.65 -10.13
CA THR A 141 13.05 -15.91 -11.32
C THR A 141 13.12 -14.65 -12.18
N THR A 142 14.20 -14.50 -12.94
CA THR A 142 14.38 -13.43 -13.92
C THR A 142 13.93 -13.91 -15.29
N ARG A 143 12.94 -13.22 -15.87
CA ARG A 143 12.48 -13.46 -17.25
C ARG A 143 12.38 -12.14 -17.99
N SER A 144 12.63 -12.18 -19.29
CA SER A 144 12.54 -11.05 -20.20
C SER A 144 11.48 -11.27 -21.27
N PHE A 145 10.91 -10.18 -21.77
CA PHE A 145 10.02 -10.18 -22.92
C PHE A 145 10.80 -9.88 -24.19
N ALA A 146 10.48 -10.56 -25.28
CA ALA A 146 11.09 -10.36 -26.58
C ALA A 146 10.04 -10.50 -27.70
N PRO A 147 10.18 -9.76 -28.81
CA PRO A 147 9.32 -9.94 -29.98
C PRO A 147 9.50 -11.36 -30.54
N ALA A 148 8.38 -12.03 -30.80
CA ALA A 148 8.38 -13.36 -31.40
C ALA A 148 8.35 -13.25 -32.93
N LEU A 149 9.26 -13.98 -33.59
CA LEU A 149 9.32 -14.11 -35.05
C LEU A 149 9.17 -15.58 -35.44
N ASN A 150 8.68 -15.82 -36.65
CA ASN A 150 8.67 -17.16 -37.22
C ASN A 150 10.09 -17.75 -37.25
N LYS A 151 10.18 -19.05 -37.02
CA LYS A 151 11.46 -19.78 -37.10
C LYS A 151 12.08 -19.55 -38.48
N ASN A 152 13.37 -19.19 -38.52
CA ASN A 152 14.13 -18.87 -39.73
C ASN A 152 13.63 -17.63 -40.50
N SER A 153 12.94 -16.69 -39.84
CA SER A 153 12.56 -15.42 -40.46
C SER A 153 13.79 -14.60 -40.85
N PRO A 154 13.85 -14.03 -42.08
CA PRO A 154 14.94 -13.14 -42.50
C PRO A 154 14.94 -11.81 -41.72
N LEU A 155 13.85 -11.49 -41.00
CA LEU A 155 13.74 -10.29 -40.18
C LEU A 155 14.43 -10.42 -38.83
N LYS A 156 14.91 -11.61 -38.44
CA LYS A 156 15.53 -11.84 -37.14
C LYS A 156 16.66 -10.86 -36.87
N ASP A 157 17.64 -10.81 -37.77
CA ASP A 157 18.85 -10.00 -37.55
C ASP A 157 18.53 -8.50 -37.57
N VAL A 158 17.58 -8.08 -38.41
CA VAL A 158 17.11 -6.70 -38.49
C VAL A 158 16.41 -6.27 -37.19
N VAL A 159 15.53 -7.12 -36.66
CA VAL A 159 14.80 -6.84 -35.41
C VAL A 159 15.74 -6.87 -34.21
N ASP A 160 16.68 -7.82 -34.17
CA ASP A 160 17.67 -7.91 -33.09
C ASP A 160 18.57 -6.66 -33.07
N HIS A 161 19.07 -6.21 -34.22
CA HIS A 161 19.85 -4.97 -34.32
C HIS A 161 19.04 -3.72 -33.95
N ALA A 162 17.77 -3.65 -34.38
CA ALA A 162 16.90 -2.53 -34.02
C ALA A 162 16.65 -2.50 -32.51
N MET A 163 16.43 -3.65 -31.87
CA MET A 163 16.24 -3.73 -30.41
C MET A 163 17.51 -3.33 -29.65
N LEU A 164 18.69 -3.78 -30.08
CA LEU A 164 19.95 -3.37 -29.47
C LEU A 164 20.14 -1.84 -29.57
N THR A 165 19.89 -1.26 -30.75
CA THR A 165 19.95 0.19 -30.95
C THR A 165 19.00 0.94 -30.00
N LEU A 166 17.78 0.44 -29.80
CA LEU A 166 16.80 1.05 -28.89
C LEU A 166 17.18 0.91 -27.41
N MET A 167 17.88 -0.17 -27.04
CA MET A 167 18.44 -0.37 -25.71
C MET A 167 19.62 0.58 -25.45
N GLU A 168 20.57 0.65 -26.38
CA GLU A 168 21.78 1.47 -26.29
C GLU A 168 21.48 2.97 -26.28
N ASN A 169 20.54 3.42 -27.12
CA ASN A 169 20.09 4.82 -27.13
C ASN A 169 19.22 5.19 -25.92
N GLY A 170 18.82 4.22 -25.09
CA GLY A 170 17.97 4.46 -23.92
C GLY A 170 16.49 4.71 -24.24
N THR A 171 16.07 4.66 -25.50
CA THR A 171 14.68 4.87 -25.92
C THR A 171 13.71 3.89 -25.25
N LEU A 172 14.11 2.63 -25.05
CA LEU A 172 13.28 1.67 -24.30
C LEU A 172 13.06 2.08 -22.85
N ARG A 173 14.07 2.68 -22.22
CA ARG A 173 13.95 3.19 -20.86
C ARG A 173 13.04 4.42 -20.81
N GLU A 174 13.15 5.34 -21.77
CA GLU A 174 12.23 6.47 -21.88
C GLU A 174 10.78 6.02 -22.06
N LEU A 175 10.54 4.99 -22.89
CA LEU A 175 9.22 4.40 -23.06
C LEU A 175 8.73 3.75 -21.77
N TYR A 176 9.61 3.02 -21.06
CA TYR A 176 9.27 2.44 -19.76
C TYR A 176 8.83 3.51 -18.77
N GLU A 177 9.64 4.55 -18.56
CA GLU A 177 9.32 5.68 -17.68
C GLU A 177 7.99 6.32 -18.06
N LYS A 178 7.76 6.55 -19.36
CA LYS A 178 6.53 7.16 -19.87
C LYS A 178 5.27 6.35 -19.60
N TRP A 179 5.34 5.02 -19.65
CA TRP A 179 4.16 4.15 -19.54
C TRP A 179 3.95 3.56 -18.14
N TRP A 180 5.03 3.40 -17.37
CA TRP A 180 5.04 2.80 -16.03
C TRP A 180 5.20 3.82 -14.89
N HIS A 181 6.04 4.86 -15.07
CA HIS A 181 6.36 5.86 -14.03
C HIS A 181 5.73 7.23 -14.27
N ASN A 182 4.87 7.37 -15.27
CA ASN A 182 4.02 8.55 -15.39
C ASN A 182 2.88 8.41 -14.36
N TYR A 183 3.24 8.61 -13.09
CA TYR A 183 2.33 8.75 -11.98
C TYR A 183 1.37 9.88 -12.38
N THR A 184 0.13 9.53 -12.73
CA THR A 184 -0.93 10.47 -12.40
C THR A 184 -0.82 10.68 -10.89
N ASP A 185 -0.95 11.91 -10.40
CA ASP A 185 -0.83 12.31 -8.97
C ASP A 185 -1.83 11.59 -8.02
N GLU A 186 -2.35 10.43 -8.42
CA GLU A 186 -3.44 9.66 -7.88
C GLU A 186 -2.98 8.53 -6.94
N CYS A 187 -1.77 7.97 -7.14
CA CYS A 187 -1.17 6.99 -6.23
C CYS A 187 0.10 7.56 -5.59
N GLU A 188 0.12 7.64 -4.26
CA GLU A 188 1.29 8.06 -3.48
C GLU A 188 2.27 6.88 -3.37
N ASP A 189 3.57 7.16 -3.52
CA ASP A 189 4.61 6.13 -3.51
C ASP A 189 4.55 5.28 -2.21
N PRO A 190 4.34 3.96 -2.30
CA PRO A 190 4.26 3.10 -1.11
C PRO A 190 5.60 2.97 -0.37
N ASN A 191 6.71 3.37 -1.01
CA ASN A 191 8.05 3.42 -0.41
C ASN A 191 8.35 4.74 0.30
N LEU A 192 7.47 5.73 0.23
CA LEU A 192 7.62 6.97 0.98
C LEU A 192 7.16 6.70 2.42
N ASN A 193 8.12 6.43 3.30
CA ASN A 193 7.93 6.40 4.75
C ASN A 193 7.56 7.79 5.30
N ILE A 194 6.38 8.32 4.95
CA ILE A 194 5.78 9.46 5.64
C ILE A 194 4.28 9.22 5.66
N LEU A 195 3.74 9.20 6.88
CA LEU A 195 2.33 9.13 7.24
C LEU A 195 1.41 9.76 6.16
N PRO A 196 0.39 9.07 5.63
CA PRO A 196 -0.65 9.73 4.87
C PRO A 196 -1.55 10.47 5.86
N VAL A 197 -1.11 11.64 6.32
CA VAL A 197 -2.01 12.61 6.95
C VAL A 197 -2.74 13.31 5.82
N ARG A 198 -3.71 12.65 5.20
CA ARG A 198 -4.62 13.35 4.28
C ARG A 198 -6.07 12.87 4.34
N ASN A 199 -6.92 13.87 4.54
CA ASN A 199 -8.37 13.90 4.36
C ASN A 199 -9.23 13.14 5.38
N LEU A 200 -9.10 13.49 6.66
CA LEU A 200 -10.20 13.38 7.62
C LEU A 200 -10.95 14.72 7.69
N PRO A 201 -12.10 14.90 7.00
CA PRO A 201 -12.93 16.11 7.14
C PRO A 201 -13.40 16.32 8.59
N SER A 202 -13.46 15.26 9.39
CA SER A 202 -13.77 15.28 10.82
C SER A 202 -12.68 15.96 11.68
N LEU A 203 -11.41 15.97 11.26
CA LEU A 203 -10.33 16.61 12.02
C LEU A 203 -10.31 18.14 11.84
N LYS A 204 -10.73 18.65 10.67
CA LYS A 204 -10.92 20.10 10.43
C LYS A 204 -12.07 20.67 11.25
N LEU A 205 -13.12 19.89 11.50
CA LEU A 205 -14.22 20.29 12.37
C LEU A 205 -13.79 20.46 13.83
N LEU A 206 -12.87 19.61 14.30
CA LEU A 206 -12.31 19.74 15.65
C LEU A 206 -11.40 20.96 15.77
N SER A 207 -10.52 21.25 14.80
CA SER A 207 -9.62 22.41 14.90
C SER A 207 -10.36 23.76 14.85
N HIS A 208 -11.41 23.88 14.02
CA HIS A 208 -12.21 25.12 13.94
C HIS A 208 -13.30 25.21 15.03
N GLY A 209 -13.82 24.07 15.49
CA GLY A 209 -14.80 24.00 16.58
C GLY A 209 -14.19 24.28 17.95
N GLU A 210 -12.96 23.83 18.21
CA GLU A 210 -12.32 24.06 19.51
C GLU A 210 -11.84 25.50 19.70
N LEU A 211 -11.37 26.16 18.63
CA LEU A 211 -11.02 27.59 18.69
C LEU A 211 -12.25 28.46 18.92
N SER A 212 -13.41 28.12 18.35
CA SER A 212 -14.65 28.89 18.55
C SER A 212 -15.25 28.67 19.94
N CYS A 213 -15.28 27.43 20.45
CA CYS A 213 -15.72 27.14 21.81
C CYS A 213 -14.80 27.73 22.89
N ALA A 214 -13.47 27.70 22.68
CA ALA A 214 -12.52 28.34 23.60
C ALA A 214 -12.65 29.87 23.60
N PHE A 215 -12.95 30.49 22.45
CA PHE A 215 -13.19 31.92 22.34
C PHE A 215 -14.54 32.33 22.98
N ILE A 216 -15.59 31.50 22.84
CA ILE A 216 -16.90 31.75 23.47
C ILE A 216 -16.80 31.56 24.99
N LEU A 217 -16.04 30.57 25.48
CA LEU A 217 -15.80 30.37 26.90
C LEU A 217 -14.90 31.45 27.51
N SER A 218 -13.93 31.99 26.77
CA SER A 218 -13.09 33.11 27.24
C SER A 218 -13.86 34.44 27.25
N VAL A 219 -14.75 34.67 26.28
CA VAL A 219 -15.63 35.87 26.23
C VAL A 219 -16.74 35.80 27.28
N SER A 220 -17.27 34.61 27.60
CA SER A 220 -18.29 34.44 28.66
C SER A 220 -17.71 34.42 30.08
N THR A 221 -16.41 34.17 30.24
CA THR A 221 -15.70 34.27 31.53
C THR A 221 -14.98 35.60 31.74
N MET A 222 -14.96 36.50 30.73
CA MET A 222 -14.63 37.90 30.93
C MET A 222 -15.80 38.61 31.64
N PRO A 223 -15.66 39.04 32.91
CA PRO A 223 -16.71 39.81 33.54
C PRO A 223 -16.91 41.10 32.75
N LEU A 224 -18.16 41.38 32.37
CA LEU A 224 -18.61 42.69 31.89
C LEU A 224 -18.21 43.76 32.91
N SER A 225 -17.00 44.30 32.81
CA SER A 225 -16.69 45.61 33.36
C SER A 225 -17.24 46.63 32.37
N ARG A 226 -18.51 47.00 32.59
CA ARG A 226 -19.12 48.33 32.39
C ARG A 226 -20.54 48.23 31.89
N LYS A 227 -21.48 48.64 32.74
CA LYS A 227 -22.36 49.84 32.59
C LYS A 227 -23.41 49.79 33.70
N VAL A 228 -23.55 50.77 34.60
CA VAL A 228 -24.29 52.07 34.50
C VAL A 228 -24.83 52.32 35.93
N CYS A 229 -24.98 53.49 36.57
CA CYS A 229 -24.75 54.91 36.30
C CYS A 229 -24.77 55.67 37.67
N SER A 230 -24.25 56.90 37.65
CA SER A 230 -24.60 58.08 38.47
C SER A 230 -25.50 57.92 39.72
N THR A 231 -25.01 58.38 40.87
CA THR A 231 -25.43 59.65 41.51
C THR A 231 -24.32 60.12 42.46
#